data_AF-A0A2T6FDM4-F1
#
_entry.id   AF-A0A2T6FDM4-F1
#
_cell.length_a   1.000
_cell.length_b   1.000
_cell.length_c   1.000
_cell.angle_alpha   90.00
_cell.angle_beta   90.00
_cell.angle_gamma   90.00
#
_symmetry.space_group_name_H-M   'P 1'
#
loop_
_entity.id
_entity.type
_entity.pdbx_description
1 polymer ?
#
loop_
_entity_poly.entity_id
_entity_poly.type
_entity_poly.pdbx_seq_one_letter_code
_entity_poly.pdbx_strand_id
1 'polypeptide(L)'
;MKLSLLILMFACPLVALAKSEPAPLDAQAPLVYVNQNLGFNVEGYKYKQSEYPCDIDKVLVSNLVDESHENGIRLEPVNTADKIRNGTIPVLAIDIEQLVLGDEKRQFGTRQNSNLPKVQVTVALVKGKDMVTAKHTCAIMTLNEFTPSTNVTDMGSTGTTVCSATRKCLNDLSKDVVDWMSPQVK
;
A
#
# COMPACT_ATOMS: atom_id res chain seq x y z
N MET A 1 -84.08 -10.14 8.24
CA MET A 1 -82.66 -9.75 8.35
C MET A 1 -81.80 -10.98 8.05
N LYS A 2 -81.22 -11.09 6.85
CA LYS A 2 -80.16 -12.07 6.55
C LYS A 2 -79.12 -11.38 5.69
N LEU A 3 -77.90 -11.39 6.20
CA LEU A 3 -76.75 -10.58 5.85
C LEU A 3 -76.04 -11.22 4.64
N SER A 4 -75.82 -10.43 3.59
CA SER A 4 -74.89 -10.74 2.50
C SER A 4 -73.46 -10.81 3.04
N LEU A 5 -72.67 -11.81 2.60
CA LEU A 5 -71.21 -11.77 2.71
C LEU A 5 -70.61 -12.18 1.36
N LEU A 6 -70.33 -11.18 0.52
CA LEU A 6 -69.37 -11.28 -0.58
C LEU A 6 -67.96 -11.34 0.03
N ILE A 7 -67.21 -12.39 -0.26
CA ILE A 7 -65.77 -12.44 0.02
C ILE A 7 -65.04 -11.95 -1.24
N LEU A 8 -64.60 -10.68 -1.22
CA LEU A 8 -63.59 -10.16 -2.14
C LEU A 8 -62.23 -10.73 -1.71
N MET A 9 -61.61 -11.55 -2.58
CA MET A 9 -60.19 -11.88 -2.43
C MET A 9 -59.35 -10.67 -2.86
N PHE A 10 -58.63 -10.09 -1.90
CA PHE A 10 -57.56 -9.13 -2.13
C PHE A 10 -56.35 -9.86 -2.72
N ALA A 11 -56.06 -9.64 -4.00
CA ALA A 11 -54.78 -9.97 -4.60
C ALA A 11 -53.75 -8.89 -4.18
N CYS A 12 -52.83 -9.26 -3.29
CA CYS A 12 -51.72 -8.40 -2.88
C CYS A 12 -50.59 -8.53 -3.93
N PRO A 13 -50.19 -7.47 -4.64
CA PRO A 13 -49.05 -7.55 -5.54
C PRO A 13 -47.77 -7.55 -4.69
N LEU A 14 -47.05 -8.67 -4.72
CA LEU A 14 -45.67 -8.77 -4.24
C LEU A 14 -44.80 -7.80 -5.05
N VAL A 15 -44.50 -6.64 -4.48
CA VAL A 15 -43.47 -5.74 -4.99
C VAL A 15 -42.12 -6.37 -4.67
N ALA A 16 -41.53 -7.03 -5.67
CA ALA A 16 -40.16 -7.49 -5.61
C ALA A 16 -39.22 -6.26 -5.60
N LEU A 17 -38.61 -5.96 -4.45
CA LEU A 17 -37.45 -5.07 -4.40
C LEU A 17 -36.30 -5.75 -5.14
N ALA A 18 -36.07 -5.37 -6.39
CA ALA A 18 -34.82 -5.65 -7.07
C ALA A 18 -33.70 -4.88 -6.37
N LYS A 19 -32.95 -5.56 -5.50
CA LYS A 19 -31.69 -5.07 -4.98
C LYS A 19 -30.73 -4.98 -6.16
N SER A 20 -30.32 -3.76 -6.52
CA SER A 20 -29.32 -3.54 -7.55
C SER A 20 -28.04 -4.29 -7.18
N GLU A 21 -27.74 -5.35 -7.95
CA GLU A 21 -26.46 -6.04 -7.89
C GLU A 21 -25.35 -5.07 -8.31
N PRO A 22 -24.22 -5.02 -7.58
CA PRO A 22 -23.05 -4.29 -8.05
C PRO A 22 -22.60 -4.88 -9.39
N ALA A 23 -22.34 -4.01 -10.37
CA ALA A 23 -21.87 -4.39 -11.69
C ALA A 23 -20.62 -5.31 -11.59
N PRO A 24 -20.47 -6.29 -12.49
CA PRO A 24 -19.47 -7.33 -12.36
C PRO A 24 -18.06 -6.76 -12.55
N LEU A 25 -17.17 -7.02 -11.58
CA LEU A 25 -15.72 -6.83 -11.73
C LEU A 25 -15.27 -7.65 -12.94
N ASP A 26 -14.71 -6.99 -13.97
CA ASP A 26 -14.03 -7.72 -15.04
C ASP A 26 -12.83 -8.51 -14.48
N ALA A 27 -12.61 -9.71 -15.02
CA ALA A 27 -12.97 -10.92 -14.27
C ALA A 27 -11.81 -11.86 -13.89
N GLN A 28 -10.54 -11.43 -13.94
CA GLN A 28 -9.43 -12.35 -13.63
C GLN A 28 -8.35 -11.88 -12.64
N ALA A 29 -8.41 -10.65 -12.11
CA ALA A 29 -7.41 -10.20 -11.13
C ALA A 29 -8.03 -9.47 -9.92
N PRO A 30 -7.52 -9.72 -8.69
CA PRO A 30 -7.93 -9.00 -7.50
C PRO A 30 -7.66 -7.50 -7.65
N LEU A 31 -8.66 -6.67 -7.34
CA LEU A 31 -8.51 -5.23 -7.23
C LEU A 31 -8.05 -4.88 -5.81
N VAL A 32 -6.94 -4.17 -5.69
CA VAL A 32 -6.37 -3.67 -4.44
C VAL A 32 -6.10 -2.18 -4.60
N TYR A 33 -6.41 -1.38 -3.60
CA TYR A 33 -6.01 0.03 -3.59
C TYR A 33 -4.69 0.22 -2.86
N VAL A 34 -3.82 1.06 -3.41
CA VAL A 34 -2.66 1.59 -2.69
C VAL A 34 -2.78 3.10 -2.59
N ASN A 35 -2.38 3.69 -1.47
CA ASN A 35 -2.37 5.15 -1.39
C ASN A 35 -1.25 5.70 -2.26
N GLN A 36 -1.58 6.59 -3.20
CA GLN A 36 -0.62 7.23 -4.10
C GLN A 36 0.41 8.09 -3.35
N ASN A 37 0.04 8.63 -2.18
CA ASN A 37 0.93 9.41 -1.32
C ASN A 37 1.24 8.58 -0.07
N LEU A 38 2.35 7.84 -0.06
CA LEU A 38 2.73 6.93 1.05
C LEU A 38 2.94 7.67 2.36
N GLY A 39 1.88 7.75 3.16
CA GLY A 39 1.81 8.51 4.40
C GLY A 39 0.46 9.23 4.49
N PHE A 40 -0.21 8.98 5.59
CA PHE A 40 -1.56 9.47 5.82
C PHE A 40 -1.50 10.99 6.05
N ASN A 41 -2.11 11.78 5.16
CA ASN A 41 -2.82 12.98 5.58
C ASN A 41 -4.30 12.64 5.75
N VAL A 42 -4.56 11.54 6.47
CA VAL A 42 -5.90 11.19 6.92
C VAL A 42 -6.08 11.85 8.28
N GLU A 43 -7.19 12.55 8.47
CA GLU A 43 -7.52 13.20 9.73
C GLU A 43 -7.27 12.26 10.93
N GLY A 44 -6.34 12.64 11.80
CA GLY A 44 -5.86 11.82 12.94
C GLY A 44 -4.42 11.31 12.82
N TYR A 45 -3.86 11.21 11.61
CA TYR A 45 -2.47 10.80 11.35
C TYR A 45 -1.77 11.93 10.59
N LYS A 46 -0.68 12.48 11.16
CA LYS A 46 0.10 13.58 10.56
C LYS A 46 1.49 13.07 10.20
N TYR A 47 1.78 12.95 8.90
CA TYR A 47 3.12 12.62 8.42
C TYR A 47 3.69 13.79 7.60
N LYS A 48 4.91 14.25 7.93
CA LYS A 48 5.64 15.24 7.14
C LYS A 48 6.37 14.53 5.99
N GLN A 49 5.65 14.17 4.94
CA GLN A 49 6.17 13.35 3.83
C GLN A 49 7.08 14.11 2.85
N SER A 50 6.95 15.44 2.76
CA SER A 50 7.74 16.29 1.86
C SER A 50 9.25 16.35 2.18
N GLU A 51 9.73 15.51 3.11
CA GLU A 51 11.09 15.51 3.63
C GLU A 51 11.88 14.25 3.22
N TYR A 52 11.25 13.24 2.59
CA TYR A 52 11.98 12.04 2.16
C TYR A 52 12.83 12.31 0.91
N PRO A 53 14.14 12.05 0.94
CA PRO A 53 15.00 12.23 -0.23
C PRO A 53 14.69 11.17 -1.31
N CYS A 54 15.16 11.42 -2.53
CA CYS A 54 15.12 10.45 -3.65
C CYS A 54 13.73 10.02 -4.14
N ASP A 55 12.66 10.77 -3.83
CA ASP A 55 11.26 10.46 -4.20
C ASP A 55 10.83 9.03 -3.79
N ILE A 56 11.29 8.57 -2.63
CA ILE A 56 11.09 7.19 -2.14
C ILE A 56 9.61 6.80 -2.15
N ASP A 57 8.74 7.72 -1.74
CA ASP A 57 7.30 7.50 -1.69
C ASP A 57 6.72 7.20 -3.08
N LYS A 58 7.04 8.05 -4.07
CA LYS A 58 6.55 7.88 -5.45
C LYS A 58 7.13 6.64 -6.11
N VAL A 59 8.44 6.40 -5.91
CA VAL A 59 9.14 5.26 -6.49
C VAL A 59 8.56 3.95 -5.92
N LEU A 60 8.34 3.87 -4.61
CA LEU A 60 7.79 2.66 -3.99
C LEU A 60 6.37 2.36 -4.50
N VAL A 61 5.49 3.36 -4.61
CA VAL A 61 4.14 3.16 -5.20
C VAL A 61 4.23 2.70 -6.65
N SER A 62 5.05 3.35 -7.47
CA SER A 62 5.22 2.99 -8.88
C SER A 62 5.67 1.54 -9.01
N ASN A 63 6.74 1.16 -8.31
CA ASN A 63 7.27 -0.20 -8.33
C ASN A 63 6.22 -1.23 -7.85
N LEU A 64 5.42 -0.90 -6.83
CA LEU A 64 4.35 -1.81 -6.37
C LEU A 64 3.27 -2.03 -7.43
N VAL A 65 2.91 -0.99 -8.18
CA VAL A 65 1.93 -1.09 -9.28
C VAL A 65 2.49 -1.96 -10.41
N ASP A 66 3.74 -1.72 -10.80
CA ASP A 66 4.41 -2.46 -11.87
C ASP A 66 4.55 -3.95 -11.49
N GLU A 67 5.09 -4.25 -10.31
CA GLU A 67 5.27 -5.63 -9.81
C GLU A 67 3.92 -6.34 -9.60
N SER A 68 2.88 -5.63 -9.15
CA SER A 68 1.54 -6.19 -9.02
C SER A 68 0.96 -6.59 -10.38
N HIS A 69 1.14 -5.73 -11.40
CA HIS A 69 0.71 -6.01 -12.75
C HIS A 69 1.40 -7.25 -13.32
N GLU A 70 2.72 -7.39 -13.15
CA GLU A 70 3.48 -8.59 -13.54
C GLU A 70 2.99 -9.86 -12.83
N ASN A 71 2.47 -9.71 -11.61
CA ASN A 71 1.91 -10.81 -10.81
C ASN A 71 0.41 -11.06 -11.01
N GLY A 72 -0.23 -10.38 -11.97
CA GLY A 72 -1.67 -10.52 -12.25
C GLY A 72 -2.57 -9.98 -11.13
N ILE A 73 -2.10 -8.97 -10.39
CA ILE A 73 -2.87 -8.24 -9.37
C ILE A 73 -3.14 -6.84 -9.89
N ARG A 74 -4.40 -6.40 -9.80
CA ARG A 74 -4.78 -5.04 -10.19
C ARG A 74 -4.63 -4.12 -8.98
N LEU A 75 -3.43 -3.53 -8.83
CA LEU A 75 -3.17 -2.51 -7.83
C LEU A 75 -3.47 -1.12 -8.41
N GLU A 76 -4.45 -0.41 -7.83
CA GLU A 76 -4.81 0.95 -8.25
C GLU A 76 -4.32 1.97 -7.21
N PRO A 77 -3.44 2.92 -7.59
CA PRO A 77 -3.09 4.05 -6.73
C PRO A 77 -4.27 5.02 -6.61
N VAL A 78 -4.67 5.33 -5.38
CA VAL A 78 -5.78 6.25 -5.07
C VAL A 78 -5.31 7.40 -4.19
N ASN A 79 -5.90 8.58 -4.39
CA ASN A 79 -5.55 9.81 -3.68
C ASN A 79 -6.70 10.40 -2.84
N THR A 80 -7.87 9.75 -2.82
CA THR A 80 -9.04 10.18 -2.05
C THR A 80 -9.36 9.21 -0.91
N ALA A 81 -9.74 9.77 0.24
CA ALA A 81 -10.12 8.99 1.42
C ALA A 81 -11.37 8.13 1.17
N ASP A 82 -12.28 8.55 0.31
CA ASP A 82 -13.54 7.84 0.04
C ASP A 82 -13.32 6.46 -0.58
N LYS A 83 -12.36 6.33 -1.50
CA LYS A 83 -11.99 5.03 -2.08
C LYS A 83 -11.34 4.10 -1.06
N ILE A 84 -10.50 4.66 -0.19
CA ILE A 84 -9.79 3.93 0.87
C ILE A 84 -10.77 3.47 1.97
N ARG A 85 -11.76 4.29 2.32
CA ARG A 85 -12.70 4.02 3.42
C ARG A 85 -13.91 3.16 3.02
N ASN A 86 -14.05 2.83 1.74
CA ASN A 86 -15.16 2.04 1.21
C ASN A 86 -15.26 0.62 1.83
N GLY A 87 -14.17 0.10 2.42
CA GLY A 87 -14.14 -1.14 3.22
C GLY A 87 -14.38 -2.45 2.45
N THR A 88 -14.84 -2.37 1.20
CA THR A 88 -15.16 -3.53 0.34
C THR A 88 -13.94 -4.01 -0.45
N ILE A 89 -13.14 -3.06 -0.94
CA ILE A 89 -11.90 -3.31 -1.70
C ILE A 89 -10.74 -3.26 -0.71
N PRO A 90 -9.84 -4.25 -0.71
CA PRO A 90 -8.68 -4.25 0.18
C PRO A 90 -7.76 -3.05 -0.14
N VAL A 91 -7.21 -2.47 0.91
CA VAL A 91 -6.28 -1.35 0.83
C VAL A 91 -4.92 -1.79 1.35
N LEU A 92 -3.89 -1.67 0.53
CA LEU A 92 -2.50 -1.76 0.92
C LEU A 92 -2.07 -0.42 1.53
N ALA A 93 -1.99 -0.38 2.85
CA ALA A 93 -1.41 0.71 3.62
C ALA A 93 0.06 0.42 3.91
N ILE A 94 0.90 1.44 3.82
CA ILE A 94 2.35 1.31 3.97
C ILE A 94 2.83 2.48 4.83
N ASP A 95 3.67 2.16 5.80
CA ASP A 95 4.35 3.10 6.68
C ASP A 95 5.85 2.90 6.58
N ILE A 96 6.61 3.97 6.30
CA ILE A 96 8.08 3.93 6.28
C ILE A 96 8.57 4.05 7.72
N GLU A 97 8.83 2.89 8.35
CA GLU A 97 9.23 2.80 9.75
C GLU A 97 10.67 3.28 9.96
N GLN A 98 11.59 2.97 9.03
CA GLN A 98 12.97 3.45 9.07
C GLN A 98 13.52 3.70 7.66
N LEU A 99 14.25 4.80 7.50
CA LEU A 99 15.08 5.11 6.35
C LEU A 99 16.44 5.58 6.88
N VAL A 100 17.47 4.76 6.70
CA VAL A 100 18.84 5.04 7.16
C VAL A 100 19.71 5.20 5.94
N LEU A 101 20.35 6.36 5.77
CA LEU A 101 21.20 6.67 4.60
C LEU A 101 22.71 6.61 4.89
N GLY A 102 23.11 6.08 6.04
CA GLY A 102 24.51 5.74 6.36
C GLY A 102 25.20 6.59 7.42
N ASP A 103 24.60 7.68 7.88
CA ASP A 103 25.05 8.39 9.08
C ASP A 103 23.93 8.46 10.14
N GLU A 104 24.30 8.53 11.43
CA GLU A 104 23.35 8.60 12.55
C GLU A 104 22.47 9.86 12.52
N LYS A 105 22.86 10.89 11.76
CA LYS A 105 22.15 12.17 11.64
C LYS A 105 21.08 12.16 10.53
N ARG A 106 21.01 11.10 9.73
CA ARG A 106 20.10 10.94 8.58
C ARG A 106 19.33 9.63 8.68
N GLN A 107 18.75 9.41 9.86
CA GLN A 107 17.74 8.40 10.09
C GLN A 107 16.36 9.05 10.09
N PHE A 108 15.50 8.63 9.17
CA PHE A 108 14.10 9.05 9.09
C PHE A 108 13.19 7.88 9.51
N GLY A 109 11.98 8.17 9.97
CA GLY A 109 11.03 7.17 10.46
C GLY A 109 10.90 7.13 11.99
N THR A 110 10.07 6.21 12.49
CA THR A 110 9.66 6.17 13.90
C THR A 110 10.66 5.46 14.82
N ARG A 111 11.69 4.79 14.27
CA ARG A 111 12.76 4.12 15.02
C ARG A 111 14.14 4.56 14.50
N GLN A 112 15.10 4.85 15.39
CA GLN A 112 16.39 5.48 15.04
C GLN A 112 17.66 4.75 15.56
N ASN A 113 17.60 3.44 15.84
CA ASN A 113 18.70 2.70 16.47
C ASN A 113 19.45 1.74 15.51
N SER A 114 19.68 2.11 14.24
CA SER A 114 20.38 1.24 13.27
C SER A 114 21.40 2.01 12.44
N ASN A 115 22.63 1.51 12.39
CA ASN A 115 23.73 2.16 11.66
C ASN A 115 23.89 1.65 10.21
N LEU A 116 23.19 0.57 9.84
CA LEU A 116 23.25 0.04 8.47
C LEU A 116 22.25 0.77 7.55
N PRO A 117 22.69 1.22 6.35
CA PRO A 117 21.81 1.83 5.36
C PRO A 117 20.69 0.88 4.93
N LYS A 118 19.44 1.26 5.18
CA LYS A 118 18.26 0.41 4.91
C LYS A 118 16.99 1.23 4.73
N VAL A 119 16.02 0.62 4.06
CA VAL A 119 14.62 1.03 4.09
C VAL A 119 13.81 -0.06 4.77
N GLN A 120 13.06 0.29 5.79
CA GLN A 120 12.14 -0.61 6.48
C GLN A 120 10.73 -0.02 6.41
N VAL A 121 9.80 -0.84 5.93
CA VAL A 121 8.39 -0.49 5.85
C VAL A 121 7.55 -1.48 6.65
N THR A 122 6.52 -0.99 7.30
CA THR A 122 5.40 -1.80 7.76
C THR A 122 4.28 -1.69 6.74
N VAL A 123 3.82 -2.83 6.22
CA VAL A 123 2.70 -2.90 5.31
C VAL A 123 1.50 -3.53 6.00
N ALA A 124 0.31 -3.08 5.64
CA ALA A 124 -0.96 -3.59 6.15
C ALA A 124 -1.93 -3.73 5.00
N LEU A 125 -2.49 -4.93 4.82
CA LEU A 125 -3.60 -5.17 3.93
C LEU A 125 -4.89 -5.08 4.75
N VAL A 126 -5.68 -4.05 4.50
CA VAL A 126 -6.90 -3.72 5.27
C VAL A 126 -8.13 -3.99 4.42
N LYS A 127 -9.07 -4.79 4.93
CA LYS A 127 -10.37 -5.05 4.28
C LYS A 127 -11.48 -5.04 5.34
N GLY A 128 -12.33 -4.03 5.31
CA GLY A 128 -13.36 -3.85 6.33
C GLY A 128 -12.76 -3.69 7.73
N LYS A 129 -12.93 -4.70 8.59
CA LYS A 129 -12.34 -4.76 9.94
C LYS A 129 -11.11 -5.65 10.02
N ASP A 130 -10.86 -6.43 8.98
CA ASP A 130 -9.75 -7.36 8.93
C ASP A 130 -8.48 -6.61 8.49
N MET A 131 -7.38 -6.94 9.15
CA MET A 131 -6.08 -6.35 8.87
C MET A 131 -5.00 -7.40 9.05
N VAL A 132 -4.16 -7.58 8.03
CA VAL A 132 -2.96 -8.39 8.10
C VAL A 132 -1.77 -7.49 7.88
N THR A 133 -0.76 -7.58 8.73
CA THR A 133 0.42 -6.72 8.68
C THR A 133 1.69 -7.53 8.50
N ALA A 134 2.67 -6.93 7.83
CA ALA A 134 4.01 -7.48 7.72
C ALA A 134 5.05 -6.35 7.73
N LYS A 135 6.29 -6.73 8.05
CA LYS A 135 7.43 -5.83 7.98
C LYS A 135 8.35 -6.30 6.89
N HIS A 136 8.74 -5.38 6.02
CA HIS A 136 9.69 -5.63 4.94
C HIS A 136 10.88 -4.70 5.12
N THR A 137 12.06 -5.18 4.77
CA THR A 137 13.29 -4.42 4.89
C THR A 137 14.20 -4.76 3.74
N CYS A 138 14.71 -3.74 3.08
CA CYS A 138 15.77 -3.87 2.09
C CYS A 138 17.01 -3.13 2.61
N ALA A 139 18.20 -3.66 2.30
CA ALA A 139 19.45 -2.98 2.58
C ALA A 139 19.84 -2.12 1.37
N ILE A 140 20.24 -0.87 1.61
CA ILE A 140 20.72 0.02 0.54
C ILE A 140 22.15 -0.38 0.14
N MET A 141 22.91 -1.01 1.06
CA MET A 141 24.26 -1.51 0.83
C MET A 141 24.50 -2.81 1.58
N THR A 142 25.36 -3.65 1.02
CA THR A 142 25.98 -4.74 1.79
C THR A 142 27.22 -4.24 2.53
N LEU A 143 27.60 -4.90 3.64
CA LEU A 143 28.77 -4.54 4.45
C LEU A 143 30.08 -4.43 3.63
N ASN A 144 30.18 -5.19 2.53
CA ASN A 144 31.36 -5.23 1.65
C ASN A 144 31.45 -4.04 0.69
N GLU A 145 30.35 -3.32 0.48
CA GLU A 145 30.28 -2.14 -0.39
C GLU A 145 30.45 -0.85 0.43
N PHE A 146 30.41 -0.93 1.77
CA PHE A 146 30.48 0.22 2.66
C PHE A 146 31.94 0.71 2.82
N THR A 147 32.34 1.63 1.94
CA THR A 147 33.49 2.52 2.18
C THR A 147 32.99 3.85 2.75
N PRO A 148 33.41 4.25 3.97
CA PRO A 148 33.01 5.53 4.55
C PRO A 148 33.41 6.70 3.62
N SER A 149 32.44 7.35 3.01
CA SER A 149 32.61 8.52 2.14
C SER A 149 32.13 9.78 2.88
N THR A 150 32.86 10.88 2.72
CA THR A 150 32.47 12.19 3.26
C THR A 150 31.42 12.91 2.40
N ASN A 151 31.09 12.36 1.22
CA ASN A 151 30.13 12.94 0.27
C ASN A 151 28.83 12.13 0.24
N VAL A 152 27.72 12.83 0.45
CA VAL A 152 26.36 12.32 0.67
C VAL A 152 25.71 11.70 -0.57
N THR A 153 26.24 12.00 -1.75
CA THR A 153 25.80 11.42 -3.03
C THR A 153 26.73 10.34 -3.52
N ASP A 154 27.86 10.12 -2.86
CA ASP A 154 28.92 9.23 -3.28
C ASP A 154 29.07 8.11 -2.26
N MET A 155 28.72 6.89 -2.66
CA MET A 155 28.76 5.72 -1.79
C MET A 155 30.17 5.13 -1.67
N GLY A 156 31.20 5.81 -2.15
CA GLY A 156 32.60 5.33 -2.15
C GLY A 156 32.86 4.22 -3.17
N SER A 157 31.83 3.78 -3.91
CA SER A 157 31.93 2.93 -5.10
C SER A 157 31.79 3.80 -6.36
N THR A 158 32.72 3.71 -7.29
CA THR A 158 32.69 4.44 -8.57
C THR A 158 31.34 4.29 -9.28
N GLY A 159 30.57 5.40 -9.36
CA GLY A 159 29.37 5.51 -10.19
C GLY A 159 28.01 5.23 -9.53
N THR A 160 27.96 4.82 -8.25
CA THR A 160 26.69 4.53 -7.55
C THR A 160 26.36 5.65 -6.55
N THR A 161 25.20 6.28 -6.73
CA THR A 161 24.67 7.28 -5.80
C THR A 161 23.74 6.66 -4.76
N VAL A 162 23.62 7.30 -3.60
CA VAL A 162 22.68 6.88 -2.54
C VAL A 162 21.26 6.72 -3.08
N CYS A 163 20.80 7.63 -3.96
CA CYS A 163 19.48 7.50 -4.57
C CYS A 163 19.38 6.31 -5.53
N SER A 164 20.42 6.01 -6.32
CA SER A 164 20.41 4.83 -7.20
C SER A 164 20.38 3.52 -6.42
N ALA A 165 21.13 3.41 -5.32
CA ALA A 165 21.08 2.24 -4.46
C ALA A 165 19.77 2.13 -3.68
N THR A 166 19.22 3.25 -3.23
CA THR A 166 17.88 3.30 -2.61
C THR A 166 16.81 2.85 -3.59
N ARG A 167 16.87 3.26 -4.86
CA ARG A 167 15.91 2.81 -5.89
C ARG A 167 15.97 1.30 -6.11
N LYS A 168 17.17 0.71 -6.13
CA LYS A 168 17.33 -0.75 -6.20
C LYS A 168 16.70 -1.43 -4.97
N CYS A 169 17.01 -0.94 -3.78
CA CYS A 169 16.41 -1.38 -2.52
C CYS A 169 14.88 -1.37 -2.60
N LEU A 170 14.28 -0.24 -3.03
CA LEU A 170 12.83 -0.11 -3.17
C LEU A 170 12.24 -1.07 -4.20
N ASN A 171 12.96 -1.40 -5.27
CA ASN A 171 12.51 -2.40 -6.24
C ASN A 171 12.42 -3.79 -5.60
N ASP A 172 13.46 -4.21 -4.88
CA ASP A 172 13.47 -5.48 -4.16
C ASP A 172 12.38 -5.51 -3.06
N LEU A 173 12.21 -4.39 -2.36
CA LEU A 173 11.15 -4.21 -1.36
C LEU A 173 9.75 -4.35 -1.95
N SER A 174 9.51 -3.79 -3.15
CA SER A 174 8.22 -3.91 -3.84
C SER A 174 7.89 -5.35 -4.22
N LYS A 175 8.89 -6.12 -4.69
CA LYS A 175 8.74 -7.55 -4.97
C LYS A 175 8.33 -8.32 -3.71
N ASP A 176 9.07 -8.13 -2.62
CA ASP A 176 8.77 -8.79 -1.34
C ASP A 176 7.35 -8.47 -0.84
N VAL A 177 6.91 -7.22 -0.98
CA VAL A 177 5.56 -6.79 -0.58
C VAL A 177 4.49 -7.41 -1.49
N VAL A 178 4.70 -7.44 -2.80
CA VAL A 178 3.76 -8.04 -3.75
C VAL A 178 3.67 -9.55 -3.56
N ASP A 179 4.79 -10.25 -3.37
CA ASP A 179 4.84 -11.68 -3.09
C ASP A 179 4.10 -12.03 -1.80
N TRP A 180 4.29 -11.21 -0.75
CA TRP A 180 3.55 -11.35 0.50
C TRP A 180 2.06 -11.06 0.35
N MET A 181 1.68 -10.04 -0.43
CA MET A 181 0.29 -9.63 -0.65
C MET A 181 -0.46 -10.64 -1.53
N SER A 182 0.21 -11.22 -2.53
CA SER A 182 -0.34 -12.14 -3.55
C SER A 182 -1.30 -13.20 -2.98
N PRO A 183 -0.90 -14.04 -2.01
CA PRO A 183 -1.77 -15.08 -1.46
C PRO A 183 -2.94 -14.56 -0.61
N GLN A 184 -2.95 -13.27 -0.26
CA GLN A 184 -4.01 -12.67 0.57
C GLN A 184 -5.13 -12.07 -0.28
N VAL A 185 -4.86 -11.79 -1.55
CA VAL A 185 -5.79 -11.12 -2.47
C VAL A 185 -6.23 -12.01 -3.62
N LYS A 186 -5.43 -13.01 -4.01
CA LYS A 186 -5.79 -14.08 -4.97
C LYS A 186 -6.65 -15.15 -4.30
#